data_AF-A0AAU8K1J5-F1
#
_entry.id   AF-A0AAU8K1J5-F1
#
_cell.length_a   1.000
_cell.length_b   1.000
_cell.length_c   1.000
_cell.angle_alpha   90.00
_cell.angle_beta   90.00
_cell.angle_gamma   90.00
#
_symmetry.space_group_name_H-M   'P 1'
#
loop_
_entity.id
_entity.type
_entity.pdbx_description
1 polymer ?
#
loop_
_entity_poly.entity_id
_entity_poly.type
_entity_poly.pdbx_seq_one_letter_code
_entity_poly.pdbx_strand_id
1 'polypeptide(L)'
;MTVGHDRGEAVFHAFPDGTELYRYGTDRFTPEGADEDGEGEAEPLVDWDGGYLDAANAVILVTDREEEITVPYVVDLPTGAVRGRLTGDPRPHGDGTWTTVGPDARLTLWTLG
;
A
#
# COMPACT_ATOMS: atom_id res chain seq x y z
N MET A 1 -6.08 -5.37 -7.49
CA MET A 1 -5.97 -5.50 -6.02
C MET A 1 -7.35 -5.22 -5.44
N THR A 2 -7.73 -5.93 -4.38
CA THR A 2 -8.93 -5.65 -3.60
C THR A 2 -8.57 -5.71 -2.12
N VAL A 3 -9.43 -5.13 -1.29
CA VAL A 3 -9.29 -5.12 0.16
C VAL A 3 -10.45 -5.88 0.79
N GLY A 4 -10.21 -6.55 1.92
CA GLY A 4 -11.27 -7.21 2.70
C GLY A 4 -12.33 -6.21 3.17
N HIS A 5 -13.56 -6.67 3.42
CA HIS A 5 -14.66 -5.80 3.86
C HIS A 5 -14.37 -5.03 5.16
N ASP A 6 -13.62 -5.66 6.05
CA ASP A 6 -13.16 -5.11 7.32
C ASP A 6 -11.80 -4.40 7.21
N ARG A 7 -11.26 -4.29 5.99
CA ARG A 7 -9.96 -3.69 5.70
C ARG A 7 -8.77 -4.38 6.37
N GLY A 8 -8.94 -5.60 6.87
CA GLY A 8 -7.90 -6.38 7.55
C GLY A 8 -6.97 -7.15 6.61
N GLU A 9 -7.31 -7.24 5.32
CA GLU A 9 -6.55 -8.01 4.33
C GLU A 9 -6.35 -7.23 3.02
N ALA A 10 -5.15 -7.34 2.45
CA ALA A 10 -4.87 -6.98 1.05
C ALA A 10 -4.85 -8.24 0.19
N VAL A 11 -5.63 -8.24 -0.89
CA VAL A 11 -5.71 -9.36 -1.84
C VAL A 11 -5.31 -8.92 -3.25
N PHE A 12 -4.33 -9.61 -3.81
CA PHE A 12 -3.75 -9.33 -5.12
C PHE A 12 -4.27 -10.33 -6.13
N HIS A 13 -4.78 -9.83 -7.25
CA HIS A 13 -5.40 -10.62 -8.32
C HIS A 13 -4.69 -10.40 -9.64
N ALA A 14 -4.53 -11.45 -10.44
CA ALA A 14 -4.07 -11.36 -11.81
C ALA A 14 -5.10 -10.61 -12.68
N PHE A 15 -4.59 -9.94 -13.72
CA PHE A 15 -5.41 -9.37 -14.78
C PHE A 15 -5.21 -10.18 -16.07
N PRO A 16 -6.27 -10.47 -16.85
CA PRO A 16 -7.65 -10.01 -16.68
C PRO A 16 -8.58 -10.99 -15.93
N ASP A 17 -8.14 -12.21 -15.64
CA ASP A 17 -9.03 -13.28 -15.16
C ASP A 17 -9.46 -13.13 -13.70
N GLY A 18 -8.79 -12.25 -12.94
CA GLY A 18 -9.10 -12.03 -11.53
C GLY A 18 -8.68 -13.17 -10.63
N THR A 19 -7.76 -14.05 -11.05
CA THR A 19 -7.24 -15.12 -10.20
C THR A 19 -6.50 -14.52 -9.00
N GLU A 20 -6.84 -14.94 -7.77
CA GLU A 20 -6.09 -14.54 -6.57
C GLU A 20 -4.65 -15.09 -6.65
N LEU A 21 -3.69 -14.20 -6.56
CA LEU A 21 -2.26 -14.50 -6.56
C LEU A 21 -1.71 -14.57 -5.14
N TYR A 22 -2.04 -13.56 -4.33
CA TYR A 22 -1.51 -13.38 -2.98
C TYR A 22 -2.54 -12.73 -2.07
N ARG A 23 -2.46 -13.05 -0.78
CA ARG A 23 -3.28 -12.50 0.29
C ARG A 23 -2.43 -12.32 1.54
N TYR A 24 -2.51 -11.15 2.15
CA TYR A 24 -1.79 -10.84 3.39
C TYR A 24 -2.67 -10.02 4.33
N GLY A 25 -2.54 -10.31 5.63
CA GLY A 25 -3.11 -9.50 6.69
C GLY A 25 -2.34 -8.19 6.89
N THR A 26 -2.98 -7.21 7.54
CA THR A 26 -2.39 -5.90 7.84
C THR A 26 -1.16 -5.97 8.73
N ASP A 27 -1.09 -6.97 9.60
CA ASP A 27 0.05 -7.29 10.46
C ASP A 27 1.37 -7.43 9.68
N ARG A 28 1.29 -7.82 8.41
CA ARG A 28 2.45 -7.94 7.52
C ARG A 28 3.04 -6.59 7.10
N PHE A 29 2.24 -5.53 7.14
CA PHE A 29 2.55 -4.23 6.58
C PHE A 29 2.90 -3.18 7.63
N THR A 30 2.79 -3.53 8.91
CA THR A 30 3.24 -2.70 10.03
C THR A 30 4.77 -2.73 10.12
N PRO A 31 5.47 -1.61 9.92
CA PRO A 31 6.92 -1.58 10.12
C PRO A 31 7.26 -1.78 11.61
N GLU A 32 8.41 -2.40 11.89
CA GLU A 32 8.99 -2.43 13.24
C GLU A 32 9.16 -0.99 13.75
N GLY A 33 8.49 -0.65 14.86
CA GLY A 33 8.57 0.69 15.49
C GLY A 33 7.36 1.62 15.25
N ALA A 34 6.25 1.14 14.68
CA ALA A 34 5.01 1.91 14.62
C ALA A 34 4.30 2.10 15.99
N ASP A 35 4.79 1.44 17.05
CA ASP A 35 4.20 1.40 18.40
C ASP A 35 5.04 2.11 19.50
N GLU A 36 5.82 3.16 19.21
CA GLU A 36 6.58 3.84 20.29
C GLU A 36 5.82 4.99 20.98
N ASP A 37 4.70 5.46 20.43
CA ASP A 37 3.90 6.55 21.02
C ASP A 37 2.57 6.06 21.61
N GLY A 38 2.63 5.03 22.46
CA GLY A 38 1.86 4.91 23.72
C GLY A 38 0.35 5.11 23.78
N GLU A 39 -0.39 5.23 22.68
CA GLU A 39 -1.85 5.38 22.68
C GLU A 39 -2.53 4.34 21.78
N GLY A 40 -2.79 3.17 22.39
CA GLY A 40 -3.76 2.19 21.90
C GLY A 40 -3.23 1.23 20.84
N GLU A 41 -3.18 -0.05 21.20
CA GLU A 41 -2.95 -1.23 20.36
C GLU A 41 -4.03 -1.41 19.27
N ALA A 42 -4.25 -0.41 18.42
CA ALA A 42 -5.25 -0.46 17.36
C ALA A 42 -4.62 -1.04 16.08
N GLU A 43 -5.22 -2.12 15.57
CA GLU A 43 -4.73 -2.80 14.37
C GLU A 43 -4.82 -1.87 13.14
N PRO A 44 -3.75 -1.76 12.33
CA PRO A 44 -3.76 -0.97 11.10
C PRO A 44 -4.73 -1.55 10.07
N LEU A 45 -5.26 -0.70 9.19
CA LEU A 45 -6.23 -1.06 8.15
C LEU A 45 -5.64 -0.80 6.75
N VAL A 46 -5.94 -1.66 5.78
CA VAL A 46 -5.59 -1.40 4.36
C VAL A 46 -6.65 -0.51 3.73
N ASP A 47 -6.24 0.50 2.98
CA ASP A 47 -7.12 1.32 2.16
C ASP A 47 -7.40 0.70 0.79
N TRP A 48 -8.60 0.96 0.29
CA TRP A 48 -9.09 0.55 -1.03
C TRP A 48 -8.25 1.14 -2.16
N ASP A 49 -7.68 2.32 -1.93
CA ASP A 49 -6.91 3.08 -2.90
C ASP A 49 -5.44 2.64 -2.91
N GLY A 50 -5.13 1.53 -3.59
CA GLY A 50 -3.77 1.14 -3.94
C GLY A 50 -3.71 0.49 -5.31
N GLY A 51 -2.61 -0.19 -5.64
CA GLY A 51 -2.51 -0.84 -6.94
C GLY A 51 -1.15 -1.39 -7.29
N TYR A 52 -1.08 -2.07 -8.43
CA TYR A 52 0.16 -2.61 -8.94
C TYR A 52 1.11 -1.51 -9.38
N LEU A 53 2.33 -1.58 -8.88
CA LEU A 53 3.42 -0.75 -9.36
C LEU A 53 4.10 -1.41 -10.55
N ASP A 54 4.34 -2.72 -10.47
CA ASP A 54 4.76 -3.59 -11.57
C ASP A 54 4.27 -5.04 -11.30
N ALA A 55 4.81 -6.02 -12.03
CA ALA A 55 4.42 -7.43 -11.89
C ALA A 55 4.86 -8.07 -10.55
N ALA A 56 5.85 -7.50 -9.86
CA ALA A 56 6.40 -8.01 -8.62
C ALA A 56 6.11 -7.10 -7.42
N ASN A 57 5.69 -5.85 -7.64
CA ASN A 57 5.52 -4.85 -6.60
C ASN A 57 4.13 -4.21 -6.68
N ALA A 58 3.56 -3.90 -5.52
CA ALA A 58 2.36 -3.09 -5.41
C ALA A 58 2.54 -1.97 -4.41
N VAL A 59 1.71 -0.95 -4.55
CA VAL A 59 1.49 0.07 -3.52
C VAL A 59 0.22 -0.29 -2.76
N ILE A 60 0.34 -0.36 -1.44
CA ILE A 60 -0.78 -0.40 -0.52
C ILE A 60 -0.82 0.89 0.27
N LEU A 61 -2.00 1.29 0.70
CA LEU A 61 -2.17 2.38 1.66
C LEU A 61 -2.57 1.74 2.98
N VAL A 62 -1.82 2.05 4.03
CA VAL A 62 -2.12 1.59 5.38
C VAL A 62 -2.57 2.81 6.16
N THR A 63 -3.75 2.72 6.74
CA THR A 63 -4.33 3.79 7.54
C THR A 63 -4.42 3.35 9.00
N ASP A 64 -4.34 4.31 9.90
CA ASP A 64 -4.77 4.10 11.28
C ASP A 64 -6.29 3.85 11.34
N ARG A 65 -6.77 3.38 12.50
CA ARG A 65 -8.19 3.07 12.71
C ARG A 65 -9.10 4.31 12.62
N GLU A 66 -8.58 5.49 12.92
CA GLU A 66 -9.33 6.74 12.87
C GLU A 66 -9.40 7.33 11.45
N GLU A 67 -8.71 6.68 10.50
CA GLU A 67 -8.59 7.10 9.11
C GLU A 67 -7.97 8.51 8.97
N GLU A 68 -7.17 8.92 9.96
CA GLU A 68 -6.57 10.26 10.00
C GLU A 68 -5.22 10.29 9.28
N ILE A 69 -4.42 9.22 9.42
CA ILE A 69 -3.12 9.10 8.78
C ILE A 69 -3.10 7.91 7.84
N THR A 70 -3.00 8.19 6.54
CA THR A 70 -2.78 7.17 5.52
C THR A 70 -1.35 7.21 5.00
N VAL A 71 -0.70 6.05 5.00
CA VAL A 71 0.70 5.90 4.60
C VAL A 71 0.82 4.93 3.44
N PRO A 72 1.35 5.36 2.28
CA PRO A 72 1.60 4.46 1.16
C PRO A 72 2.91 3.68 1.34
N TYR A 73 2.84 2.36 1.16
CA TYR A 73 3.98 1.45 1.20
C TYR A 73 4.13 0.71 -0.12
N VAL A 74 5.38 0.51 -0.54
CA VAL A 74 5.71 -0.45 -1.60
C VAL A 74 5.90 -1.82 -0.96
N VAL A 75 5.19 -2.81 -1.48
CA VAL A 75 5.24 -4.20 -1.04
C VAL A 75 5.71 -5.11 -2.17
N ASP A 76 6.63 -6.00 -1.83
CA ASP A 76 7.00 -7.14 -2.66
C ASP A 76 5.86 -8.16 -2.64
N LEU A 77 5.27 -8.44 -3.80
CA LEU A 77 4.09 -9.28 -3.92
C LEU A 77 4.34 -10.74 -3.50
N PRO A 78 5.42 -11.42 -3.95
CA PRO A 78 5.64 -12.81 -3.57
C PRO A 78 5.82 -13.06 -2.08
N THR A 79 6.39 -12.11 -1.34
CA THR A 79 6.73 -12.27 0.08
C THR A 79 5.86 -11.46 1.04
N GLY A 80 5.08 -10.52 0.52
CA GLY A 80 4.35 -9.51 1.29
C GLY A 80 5.27 -8.54 2.04
N ALA A 81 6.59 -8.53 1.77
CA ALA A 81 7.53 -7.69 2.51
C ALA A 81 7.41 -6.22 2.10
N VAL A 82 7.37 -5.33 3.08
CA VAL A 82 7.46 -3.88 2.84
C VAL A 82 8.88 -3.54 2.37
N ARG A 83 8.99 -2.99 1.16
CA ARG A 83 10.25 -2.51 0.58
C ARG A 83 10.57 -1.07 0.96
N GLY A 84 9.56 -0.29 1.32
CA GLY A 84 9.72 1.08 1.77
C GLY A 84 8.43 1.88 1.75
N ARG A 85 8.49 3.10 2.27
CA ARG A 85 7.40 4.08 2.29
C ARG A 85 7.53 5.04 1.10
N LEU A 86 6.40 5.39 0.49
CA LEU A 86 6.31 6.46 -0.50
C LEU A 86 5.90 7.79 0.15
N THR A 87 6.15 8.89 -0.55
CA THR A 87 5.72 10.23 -0.12
C THR A 87 4.55 10.71 -0.98
N GLY A 88 3.66 11.51 -0.39
CA GLY A 88 2.45 12.02 -1.05
C GLY A 88 1.44 10.93 -1.38
N ASP A 89 0.51 11.23 -2.30
CA ASP A 89 -0.52 10.30 -2.77
C ASP A 89 -0.09 9.68 -4.10
N PRO A 90 0.51 8.47 -4.10
CA PRO A 90 0.97 7.84 -5.32
C PRO A 90 -0.19 7.39 -6.21
N ARG A 91 0.03 7.45 -7.51
CA ARG A 91 -0.82 6.85 -8.55
C ARG A 91 0.03 5.91 -9.39
N PRO A 92 0.07 4.61 -9.05
CA PRO A 92 0.83 3.60 -9.81
C PRO A 92 0.35 3.46 -11.26
N HIS A 93 1.28 3.12 -12.16
CA HIS A 93 0.96 2.90 -13.58
C HIS A 93 1.09 1.44 -14.02
N GLY A 94 1.66 0.57 -13.20
CA GLY A 94 1.84 -0.86 -13.49
C GLY A 94 3.09 -1.21 -14.32
N ASP A 95 3.95 -0.24 -14.60
CA ASP A 95 5.19 -0.39 -15.38
C ASP A 95 6.46 -0.06 -14.58
N GLY A 96 6.35 -0.02 -13.25
CA GLY A 96 7.42 0.38 -12.31
C GLY A 96 7.43 1.88 -12.02
N THR A 97 6.52 2.66 -12.61
CA THR A 97 6.41 4.10 -12.38
C THR A 97 5.13 4.50 -11.65
N TRP A 98 5.18 5.67 -11.01
CA TRP A 98 4.02 6.29 -10.38
C TRP A 98 4.13 7.80 -10.43
N THR A 99 3.00 8.47 -10.32
CA THR A 99 2.96 9.93 -10.16
C THR A 99 2.51 10.35 -8.77
N THR A 100 3.01 11.49 -8.31
CA THR A 100 2.45 12.21 -7.17
C THR A 100 2.10 13.64 -7.60
N VAL A 101 1.12 14.25 -6.93
CA VAL A 101 0.78 15.67 -7.10
C VAL A 101 1.21 16.42 -5.85
N GLY A 102 2.12 17.37 -6.02
CA GLY A 102 2.61 18.21 -4.93
C GLY A 102 1.59 19.28 -4.49
N PRO A 103 1.84 19.95 -3.36
CA PRO A 103 0.95 21.00 -2.85
C PRO A 103 0.82 22.22 -3.77
N ASP A 104 1.78 22.41 -4.68
CA ASP A 104 1.75 23.43 -5.74
C ASP A 104 1.07 22.96 -7.04
N ALA A 105 0.35 21.83 -6.97
CA ALA A 105 -0.29 21.15 -8.08
C ALA A 105 0.69 20.67 -9.18
N ARG A 106 1.98 20.56 -8.89
CA ARG A 106 2.94 19.97 -9.83
C ARG A 106 2.89 18.45 -9.78
N LEU A 107 2.85 17.86 -10.97
CA LEU A 107 2.94 16.41 -11.15
C LEU A 107 4.42 16.00 -11.22
N THR A 108 4.81 15.05 -10.38
CA THR A 108 6.14 14.43 -10.40
C THR A 108 6.00 12.98 -10.81
N LEU A 109 6.78 12.56 -11.80
CA LEU A 109 6.91 11.15 -12.19
C LEU A 109 8.10 10.54 -11.46
N TRP A 110 7.88 9.35 -10.90
CA TRP A 110 8.87 8.58 -10.15
C TRP A 110 9.06 7.20 -10.79
N THR A 111 10.15 6.53 -10.41
CA THR A 111 10.45 5.17 -10.87
C THR A 111 11.02 4.37 -9.70
N LEU A 112 10.67 3.09 -9.64
CA LEU A 112 11.17 2.19 -8.61
C LEU A 112 12.65 1.90 -8.88
N GLY A 113 13.49 2.16 -7.87
CA GLY A 113 14.94 1.92 -7.93
C GLY A 113 15.33 0.47 -7.74
#